data_AF-A0A7C7TZL7-F1
#
_entry.id   AF-A0A7C7TZL7-F1
#
_cell.length_a   1.000
_cell.length_b   1.000
_cell.length_c   1.000
_cell.angle_alpha   90.00
_cell.angle_beta   90.00
_cell.angle_gamma   90.00
#
_symmetry.space_group_name_H-M   'P 1'
#
loop_
_entity.id
_entity.type
_entity.pdbx_description
1 polymer ?
#
loop_
_entity_poly.entity_id
_entity_poly.type
_entity_poly.pdbx_seq_one_letter_code
_entity_poly.pdbx_strand_id
1 'polypeptide(L)'
;MSLATNDPIVGYIKWISAIAIVTLPWLFLRLKIKDARIALWFVWMMSIIALTSLYLGFLTYNYIGIQFGFKHQGNPMDWFMIITGIISIIPFILAAKKGSLAKPKRTAVLAAVAMLIVMGPAIYNTVAFNIYLQDGGDFDPGEGDYAGEVYTPTKPDAWAQAGNIALFVCNLVPAIIFMGIWWLSRHANPNNIRKDGIDSSAKVETKCIEQ
;
A
#
# COMPACT_ATOMS: atom_id res chain seq x y z
N MET A 1 -1.47 -8.04 -29.55
CA MET A 1 -2.54 -8.62 -28.74
C MET A 1 -2.86 -7.59 -27.66
N SER A 2 -4.03 -6.95 -27.71
CA SER A 2 -4.37 -5.78 -26.89
C SER A 2 -5.04 -6.23 -25.57
N LEU A 3 -4.34 -6.17 -24.44
CA LEU A 3 -5.00 -6.30 -23.12
C LEU A 3 -5.60 -4.91 -22.80
N ALA A 4 -6.83 -4.67 -23.27
CA ALA A 4 -7.63 -3.54 -22.82
C ALA A 4 -7.93 -3.71 -21.32
N THR A 5 -8.37 -2.66 -20.63
CA THR A 5 -8.70 -2.66 -19.20
C THR A 5 -9.76 -3.71 -18.77
N ASN A 6 -10.44 -4.32 -19.75
CA ASN A 6 -11.38 -5.43 -19.57
C ASN A 6 -10.72 -6.82 -19.68
N ASP A 7 -9.38 -6.87 -19.75
CA ASP A 7 -8.69 -8.14 -19.85
C ASP A 7 -8.83 -8.92 -18.53
N PRO A 8 -9.33 -10.17 -18.59
CA PRO A 8 -9.51 -10.98 -17.39
C PRO A 8 -8.19 -11.17 -16.63
N ILE A 9 -7.04 -11.26 -17.30
CA ILE A 9 -5.72 -11.46 -16.68
C ILE A 9 -5.35 -10.26 -15.80
N VAL A 10 -5.57 -9.03 -16.30
CA VAL A 10 -5.35 -7.79 -15.54
C VAL A 10 -6.26 -7.74 -14.31
N GLY A 11 -7.53 -8.15 -14.48
CA GLY A 11 -8.48 -8.28 -13.38
C GLY A 11 -8.02 -9.30 -12.32
N TYR A 12 -7.55 -10.47 -12.75
CA TYR A 12 -7.05 -11.52 -11.85
C TYR A 12 -5.84 -11.06 -11.05
N ILE A 13 -4.84 -10.45 -11.70
CA ILE A 13 -3.64 -9.92 -11.01
C ILE A 13 -4.07 -8.88 -9.97
N LYS A 14 -4.93 -7.93 -10.35
CA LYS A 14 -5.43 -6.88 -9.44
C LYS A 14 -6.04 -7.47 -8.17
N TRP A 15 -6.98 -8.40 -8.30
CA TRP A 15 -7.72 -8.93 -7.15
C TRP A 15 -6.89 -9.89 -6.30
N ILE A 16 -6.12 -10.79 -6.92
CA ILE A 16 -5.27 -11.75 -6.20
C ILE A 16 -4.22 -10.99 -5.40
N SER A 17 -3.55 -10.00 -6.00
CA SER A 17 -2.57 -9.18 -5.29
C SER A 17 -3.20 -8.41 -4.15
N ALA A 18 -4.38 -7.81 -4.33
CA ALA A 18 -5.06 -7.09 -3.25
C ALA A 18 -5.44 -8.01 -2.08
N ILE A 19 -5.99 -9.20 -2.37
CA ILE A 19 -6.30 -10.21 -1.34
C ILE A 19 -5.04 -10.61 -0.59
N ALA A 20 -3.94 -10.90 -1.30
CA ALA A 20 -2.67 -11.26 -0.68
C ALA A 20 -2.11 -10.12 0.19
N ILE A 21 -2.17 -8.87 -0.28
CA ILE A 21 -1.71 -7.69 0.47
C ILE A 21 -2.49 -7.53 1.78
N VAL A 22 -3.80 -7.74 1.75
CA VAL A 22 -4.66 -7.60 2.93
C VAL A 22 -4.52 -8.78 3.90
N THR A 23 -4.48 -10.01 3.38
CA THR A 23 -4.59 -11.23 4.20
C THR A 23 -3.27 -11.72 4.77
N LEU A 24 -2.17 -11.62 4.02
CA LEU A 24 -0.88 -12.18 4.43
C LEU A 24 -0.33 -11.57 5.74
N PRO A 25 -0.45 -10.25 6.01
CA PRO A 25 -0.02 -9.69 7.27
C PRO A 25 -0.70 -10.31 8.50
N TRP A 26 -1.96 -10.73 8.37
CA TRP A 26 -2.64 -11.46 9.45
C TRP A 26 -2.01 -12.82 9.73
N LEU A 27 -1.55 -13.49 8.68
CA LEU A 27 -0.99 -14.82 8.75
C LEU A 27 0.45 -14.79 9.29
N PHE A 28 1.35 -14.03 8.65
CA PHE A 28 2.77 -14.07 9.03
C PHE A 28 3.06 -13.39 10.36
N LEU A 29 2.21 -12.47 10.86
CA LEU A 29 2.38 -11.91 12.22
C LEU A 29 2.02 -12.94 13.31
N ARG A 30 1.25 -13.99 13.01
CA ARG A 30 0.82 -15.02 13.97
C ARG A 30 1.63 -16.31 13.90
N LEU A 31 2.30 -16.58 12.78
CA LEU A 31 3.05 -17.82 12.58
C LEU A 31 4.31 -17.89 13.44
N LYS A 32 4.52 -18.99 14.16
CA LYS A 32 5.73 -19.23 14.96
C LYS A 32 6.92 -19.74 14.12
N ILE A 33 6.65 -20.43 13.01
CA ILE A 33 7.66 -21.01 12.13
C ILE A 33 8.38 -19.90 11.36
N LYS A 34 9.69 -19.76 11.58
CA LYS A 34 10.50 -18.66 11.02
C LYS A 34 10.55 -18.69 9.49
N ASP A 35 10.77 -19.86 8.90
CA ASP A 35 10.98 -19.97 7.44
C ASP A 35 9.68 -19.71 6.68
N ALA A 36 8.56 -20.28 7.13
CA ALA A 36 7.24 -19.98 6.60
C ALA A 36 6.90 -18.49 6.71
N ARG A 37 7.28 -17.85 7.83
CA ARG A 37 7.10 -16.40 8.02
C ARG A 37 7.88 -15.60 6.98
N ILE A 38 9.14 -15.96 6.72
CA ILE A 38 9.98 -15.29 5.72
C ILE A 38 9.40 -15.48 4.32
N ALA A 39 8.98 -16.69 3.95
CA ALA A 39 8.37 -16.96 2.66
C ALA A 39 7.11 -16.10 2.43
N LEU A 40 6.21 -16.02 3.42
CA LEU A 40 5.00 -15.20 3.32
C LEU A 40 5.30 -13.70 3.25
N TRP A 41 6.37 -13.24 3.90
CA TRP A 41 6.87 -11.88 3.75
C TRP A 41 7.29 -11.57 2.31
N PHE A 42 8.01 -12.49 1.67
CA PHE A 42 8.39 -12.35 0.26
C PHE A 42 7.16 -12.33 -0.65
N VAL A 43 6.22 -13.25 -0.47
CA VAL A 43 4.97 -13.28 -1.26
C VAL A 43 4.17 -11.99 -1.09
N TRP A 44 4.11 -11.45 0.13
CA TRP A 44 3.45 -10.18 0.39
C TRP A 44 4.10 -9.02 -0.34
N MET A 45 5.43 -8.90 -0.28
CA MET A 45 6.17 -7.86 -1.02
C MET A 45 6.02 -8.00 -2.54
N MET A 46 6.04 -9.24 -3.07
CA MET A 46 5.82 -9.47 -4.49
C MET A 46 4.39 -9.09 -4.91
N SER A 47 3.40 -9.30 -4.05
CA SER A 47 2.02 -8.89 -4.29
C SER A 47 1.89 -7.37 -4.34
N ILE A 48 2.58 -6.67 -3.45
CA ILE A 48 2.69 -5.20 -3.44
C ILE A 48 3.30 -4.71 -4.77
N ILE A 49 4.47 -5.24 -5.13
CA ILE A 49 5.18 -4.84 -6.35
C ILE A 49 4.33 -5.11 -7.58
N ALA A 50 3.67 -6.27 -7.66
CA ALA A 50 2.80 -6.62 -8.77
C ALA A 50 1.62 -5.66 -8.89
N LEU A 51 0.94 -5.33 -7.78
CA LEU A 51 -0.19 -4.41 -7.80
C LEU A 51 0.22 -2.98 -8.17
N THR A 52 1.34 -2.50 -7.60
CA THR A 52 1.90 -1.18 -7.95
C THR A 52 2.37 -1.14 -9.40
N SER A 53 2.99 -2.20 -9.91
CA SER A 53 3.41 -2.28 -11.32
C SER A 53 2.22 -2.28 -12.27
N LEU A 54 1.13 -2.95 -11.88
CA LEU A 54 -0.13 -2.91 -12.61
C LEU A 54 -0.72 -1.50 -12.63
N TYR A 55 -0.70 -0.82 -11.48
CA TYR A 55 -1.16 0.57 -11.36
C TYR A 55 -0.36 1.54 -12.24
N LEU A 56 0.97 1.39 -12.25
CA LEU A 56 1.88 2.23 -13.03
C LEU A 56 1.86 1.93 -14.54
N GLY A 57 1.11 0.91 -14.97
CA GLY A 57 0.97 0.53 -16.37
C GLY A 57 2.08 -0.40 -16.89
N PHE A 58 3.01 -0.86 -16.05
CA PHE A 58 4.09 -1.78 -16.46
C PHE A 58 3.58 -3.18 -16.82
N LEU A 59 2.41 -3.57 -16.32
CA LEU A 59 1.79 -4.88 -16.57
C LEU A 59 0.57 -4.80 -17.50
N THR A 60 0.35 -3.66 -18.18
CA THR A 60 -0.72 -3.44 -19.17
C THR A 60 -0.15 -2.97 -20.50
N TYR A 61 -0.83 -3.25 -21.62
CA TYR A 61 -0.35 -2.81 -22.95
C TYR A 61 -0.62 -1.32 -23.23
N ASN A 62 -1.47 -0.67 -22.43
CA ASN A 62 -1.73 0.76 -22.50
C ASN A 62 -1.28 1.44 -21.21
N TYR A 63 -0.28 2.33 -21.36
CA TYR A 63 -0.17 3.67 -20.79
C TYR A 63 1.17 3.97 -20.10
N ILE A 64 2.04 4.69 -20.82
CA ILE A 64 3.17 5.44 -20.25
C ILE A 64 3.00 6.91 -20.65
N GLY A 65 2.20 7.66 -19.87
CA GLY A 65 2.36 9.10 -19.73
C GLY A 65 1.06 9.89 -19.57
N ILE A 66 0.86 10.78 -18.59
CA ILE A 66 1.67 12.00 -18.33
C ILE A 66 2.69 11.83 -17.17
N GLN A 67 3.04 10.60 -16.86
CA GLN A 67 4.41 10.04 -16.92
C GLN A 67 4.48 8.73 -16.14
N PHE A 68 3.50 8.40 -15.28
CA PHE A 68 3.22 7.01 -14.85
C PHE A 68 1.76 6.86 -14.32
N GLY A 69 0.76 6.89 -15.21
CA GLY A 69 -0.62 6.47 -14.86
C GLY A 69 -1.73 7.53 -14.90
N PHE A 70 -1.53 8.66 -15.57
CA PHE A 70 -2.53 9.74 -15.63
C PHE A 70 -3.51 9.60 -16.80
N LYS A 71 -4.77 9.23 -16.57
CA LYS A 71 -5.83 9.78 -17.42
C LYS A 71 -6.03 11.24 -17.02
N HIS A 72 -6.32 12.15 -17.95
CA HIS A 72 -6.77 13.52 -17.64
C HIS A 72 -8.08 13.54 -16.82
N GLN A 73 -8.70 12.37 -16.57
CA GLN A 73 -9.87 12.15 -15.70
C GLN A 73 -9.49 11.51 -14.34
N GLY A 74 -8.20 11.33 -14.06
CA GLY A 74 -7.68 10.57 -12.92
C GLY A 74 -7.62 9.05 -13.18
N ASN A 75 -6.91 8.31 -12.31
CA ASN A 75 -6.82 6.86 -12.41
C ASN A 75 -7.89 6.20 -11.53
N PRO A 76 -8.81 5.39 -12.11
CA PRO A 76 -9.89 4.75 -11.34
C PRO A 76 -9.37 3.76 -10.28
N MET A 77 -8.10 3.35 -10.35
CA MET A 77 -7.46 2.46 -9.38
C MET A 77 -6.87 3.19 -8.16
N ASP A 78 -6.86 4.53 -8.14
CA ASP A 78 -6.31 5.32 -7.02
C ASP A 78 -6.93 4.92 -5.68
N TRP A 79 -8.26 5.04 -5.58
CA TRP A 79 -9.02 4.68 -4.38
C TRP A 79 -8.84 3.21 -4.01
N PHE A 80 -8.78 2.32 -4.99
CA PHE A 80 -8.57 0.90 -4.76
C PHE A 80 -7.22 0.63 -4.08
N MET A 81 -6.14 1.25 -4.55
CA MET A 81 -4.81 1.11 -3.95
C MET A 81 -4.77 1.70 -2.54
N ILE A 82 -5.32 2.90 -2.36
CA ILE A 82 -5.37 3.59 -1.07
C ILE A 82 -6.13 2.74 -0.03
N ILE A 83 -7.32 2.26 -0.38
CA ILE A 83 -8.13 1.42 0.52
C ILE A 83 -7.40 0.11 0.84
N THR A 84 -6.82 -0.55 -0.16
CA THR A 84 -6.07 -1.80 0.02
C THR A 84 -4.90 -1.60 0.98
N GLY A 85 -4.12 -0.52 0.82
CA GLY A 85 -3.03 -0.21 1.71
C GLY A 85 -3.51 0.11 3.13
N ILE A 86 -4.53 0.95 3.32
CA ILE A 86 -5.10 1.28 4.64
C ILE A 86 -5.53 0.00 5.39
N ILE A 87 -6.27 -0.89 4.72
CA ILE A 87 -6.75 -2.14 5.32
C ILE A 87 -5.57 -3.05 5.71
N SER A 88 -4.53 -3.11 4.87
CA SER A 88 -3.36 -3.96 5.12
C SER A 88 -2.52 -3.53 6.34
N ILE A 89 -2.66 -2.28 6.81
CA ILE A 89 -1.93 -1.76 7.98
C ILE A 89 -2.55 -2.23 9.29
N ILE A 90 -3.87 -2.47 9.33
CA ILE A 90 -4.63 -2.88 10.51
C ILE A 90 -3.95 -4.00 11.33
N PRO A 91 -3.53 -5.14 10.73
CA PRO A 91 -2.86 -6.21 11.48
C PRO A 91 -1.57 -5.75 12.17
N PHE A 92 -0.81 -4.82 11.59
CA PHE A 92 0.40 -4.26 12.21
C PHE A 92 0.07 -3.36 13.41
N ILE A 93 -0.95 -2.51 13.29
CA ILE A 93 -1.42 -1.65 14.39
C ILE A 93 -1.91 -2.52 15.56
N LEU A 94 -2.71 -3.55 15.27
CA LEU A 94 -3.21 -4.46 16.30
C LEU A 94 -2.08 -5.25 16.98
N ALA A 95 -1.11 -5.73 16.21
CA ALA A 95 0.07 -6.40 16.76
C ALA A 95 0.93 -5.46 17.62
N ALA A 96 1.12 -4.22 17.18
CA ALA A 96 1.82 -3.19 17.94
C ALA A 96 1.14 -2.90 19.28
N LYS A 97 -0.18 -2.69 19.27
CA LYS A 97 -0.98 -2.44 20.48
C LYS A 97 -0.92 -3.61 21.47
N LYS A 98 -0.84 -4.85 20.97
CA LYS A 98 -0.69 -6.06 21.80
C LYS A 98 0.74 -6.29 22.30
N GLY A 99 1.74 -5.55 21.80
CA GLY A 99 3.14 -5.78 22.12
C GLY A 99 3.71 -7.09 21.55
N SER A 100 3.03 -7.70 20.56
CA SER A 100 3.43 -8.99 19.98
C SER A 100 4.49 -8.87 18.88
N LEU A 101 4.92 -7.64 18.55
CA LEU A 101 5.93 -7.38 17.55
C LEU A 101 7.33 -7.68 18.09
N ALA A 102 7.99 -8.73 17.58
CA ALA A 102 9.33 -9.11 18.00
C ALA A 102 10.41 -8.02 17.76
N LYS A 103 10.25 -7.19 16.71
CA LYS A 103 11.17 -6.09 16.37
C LYS A 103 10.39 -4.85 15.92
N PRO A 104 9.78 -4.10 16.86
CA PRO A 104 8.80 -3.06 16.54
C PRO A 104 9.30 -2.00 15.56
N LYS A 105 10.51 -1.48 15.77
CA LYS A 105 11.09 -0.46 14.88
C LYS A 105 11.30 -0.99 13.46
N ARG A 106 11.84 -2.20 13.31
CA ARG A 106 12.07 -2.81 11.98
C ARG A 106 10.76 -3.10 11.27
N THR A 107 9.77 -3.61 11.99
CA THR A 107 8.43 -3.85 11.43
C THR A 107 7.75 -2.54 11.02
N ALA A 108 7.86 -1.49 11.83
CA ALA A 108 7.30 -0.17 11.52
C ALA A 108 7.91 0.42 10.24
N VAL A 109 9.24 0.36 10.09
CA VAL A 109 9.91 0.84 8.86
C VAL A 109 9.43 0.05 7.65
N LEU A 110 9.41 -1.29 7.76
CA LEU A 110 9.04 -2.15 6.64
C LEU A 110 7.57 -1.92 6.23
N ALA A 111 6.66 -1.84 7.21
CA ALA A 111 5.27 -1.52 6.95
C ALA A 111 5.13 -0.13 6.29
N ALA A 112 5.81 0.90 6.79
CA ALA A 112 5.76 2.24 6.20
C ALA A 112 6.27 2.26 4.75
N VAL A 113 7.41 1.60 4.47
CA VAL A 113 7.97 1.51 3.12
C VAL A 113 7.03 0.74 2.19
N ALA A 114 6.49 -0.38 2.64
CA ALA A 114 5.53 -1.16 1.88
C ALA A 114 4.28 -0.34 1.53
N MET A 115 3.80 0.47 2.47
CA MET A 115 2.65 1.36 2.26
C MET A 115 2.97 2.52 1.32
N LEU A 116 4.19 3.05 1.37
CA LEU A 116 4.66 4.02 0.39
C LEU A 116 4.64 3.41 -1.02
N ILE A 117 5.04 2.16 -1.19
CA ILE A 117 5.04 1.49 -2.50
C ILE A 117 3.60 1.20 -2.98
N VAL A 118 2.72 0.70 -2.12
CA VAL A 118 1.33 0.38 -2.50
C VAL A 118 0.51 1.63 -2.74
N MET A 119 0.53 2.60 -1.83
CA MET A 119 -0.40 3.74 -1.88
C MET A 119 0.24 5.02 -2.39
N GLY A 120 1.57 5.15 -2.33
CA GLY A 120 2.26 6.40 -2.63
C GLY A 120 1.95 6.94 -4.03
N PRO A 121 2.06 6.13 -5.10
CA PRO A 121 1.69 6.57 -6.44
C PRO A 121 0.23 7.05 -6.55
N ALA A 122 -0.70 6.33 -5.92
CA ALA A 122 -2.12 6.69 -5.90
C ALA A 122 -2.40 7.98 -5.11
N ILE A 123 -1.80 8.15 -3.93
CA ILE A 123 -1.90 9.38 -3.13
C ILE A 123 -1.33 10.55 -3.91
N TYR A 124 -0.15 10.36 -4.51
CA TYR A 124 0.48 11.39 -5.32
C TYR A 124 -0.45 11.84 -6.45
N ASN A 125 -0.97 10.88 -7.22
CA ASN A 125 -1.86 11.14 -8.34
C ASN A 125 -3.13 11.88 -7.89
N THR A 126 -3.83 11.33 -6.89
CA THR A 126 -5.07 11.92 -6.38
C THR A 126 -4.86 13.34 -5.85
N VAL A 127 -3.77 13.60 -5.11
CA VAL A 127 -3.51 14.93 -4.53
C VAL A 127 -3.10 15.92 -5.62
N ALA A 128 -2.13 15.57 -6.47
CA ALA A 128 -1.63 16.46 -7.53
C ALA A 128 -2.77 16.84 -8.49
N PHE A 129 -3.56 15.86 -8.90
CA PHE A 129 -4.68 16.07 -9.83
C PHE A 129 -5.76 16.98 -9.22
N ASN A 130 -6.18 16.73 -7.97
CA ASN A 130 -7.22 17.54 -7.34
C ASN A 130 -6.78 18.99 -7.11
N ILE A 131 -5.53 19.23 -6.68
CA ILE A 131 -5.02 20.59 -6.48
C ILE A 131 -4.91 21.31 -7.82
N TYR A 132 -4.36 20.65 -8.84
CA TYR A 132 -4.19 21.24 -10.16
C TYR A 132 -5.53 21.67 -10.77
N LEU A 133 -6.56 20.83 -10.69
CA LEU A 133 -7.90 21.17 -11.17
C LEU A 133 -8.56 22.31 -10.36
N GLN A 134 -8.34 22.35 -9.03
CA GLN A 134 -8.88 23.41 -8.17
C GLN A 134 -8.29 24.79 -8.51
N ASP A 135 -7.03 24.86 -8.93
CA ASP A 135 -6.39 26.10 -9.42
C ASP A 135 -6.77 26.44 -10.88
N GLY A 136 -7.80 25.78 -11.40
CA GLY A 136 -8.28 25.95 -12.77
C GLY A 136 -7.26 25.52 -13.80
N GLY A 137 -6.39 24.56 -13.46
CA GLY A 137 -5.54 23.85 -14.41
C GLY A 137 -6.38 22.92 -15.26
N ASP A 138 -6.00 22.77 -16.53
CA ASP A 138 -6.60 21.83 -17.46
C ASP A 138 -5.49 21.13 -18.26
N PHE A 139 -5.85 20.13 -19.04
CA PHE A 139 -4.94 19.41 -19.90
C PHE A 139 -5.29 19.64 -21.36
N ASP A 140 -4.38 20.26 -22.10
CA ASP A 140 -4.49 20.44 -23.54
C ASP A 140 -4.09 19.12 -24.24
N PRO A 141 -4.91 18.57 -25.15
CA PRO A 141 -4.52 17.44 -25.99
C PRO A 141 -3.33 17.72 -26.93
N GLY A 142 -2.82 18.95 -26.97
CA GLY A 142 -1.71 19.37 -27.84
C GLY A 142 -2.18 19.69 -29.26
N GLU A 143 -1.31 20.30 -30.06
CA GLU A 143 -1.57 20.67 -31.45
C GLU A 143 -0.70 19.84 -32.43
N GLY A 144 -1.21 19.63 -33.65
CA GLY A 144 -0.49 18.94 -34.75
C GLY A 144 -0.87 17.46 -34.91
N ASP A 145 -0.04 16.70 -35.62
CA ASP A 145 -0.31 15.31 -36.02
C ASP A 145 -0.47 14.32 -34.84
N TYR A 146 -0.13 14.75 -33.62
CA TYR A 146 -0.22 13.97 -32.37
C TYR A 146 -1.25 14.53 -31.37
N ALA A 147 -2.13 15.43 -31.81
CA ALA A 147 -3.19 15.99 -30.98
C ALA A 147 -4.10 14.88 -30.43
N GLY A 148 -4.22 14.82 -29.10
CA GLY A 148 -5.01 13.81 -28.37
C GLY A 148 -4.21 12.61 -27.87
N GLU A 149 -2.94 12.46 -28.28
CA GLU A 149 -2.07 11.38 -27.78
C GLU A 149 -1.32 11.79 -26.51
N VAL A 150 -0.93 13.07 -26.41
CA VAL A 150 -0.19 13.60 -25.27
C VAL A 150 -0.96 14.77 -24.67
N TYR A 151 -1.39 14.59 -23.43
CA TYR A 151 -2.04 15.64 -22.66
C TYR A 151 -0.98 16.46 -21.94
N THR A 152 -0.89 17.75 -22.22
CA THR A 152 0.03 18.68 -21.56
C THR A 152 -0.71 19.60 -20.58
N PRO A 153 -0.16 19.87 -19.39
CA PRO A 153 -0.76 20.85 -18.48
C PRO A 153 -0.82 22.23 -19.13
N THR A 154 -2.00 22.86 -19.17
CA THR A 154 -2.18 24.26 -19.62
C THR A 154 -1.46 25.26 -18.72
N LYS A 155 -1.21 24.90 -17.46
CA LYS A 155 -0.47 25.70 -16.47
C LYS A 155 0.67 24.88 -15.85
N PRO A 156 1.83 24.77 -16.51
CA PRO A 156 2.95 23.94 -16.05
C PRO A 156 3.43 24.25 -14.62
N ASP A 157 3.46 25.53 -14.23
CA ASP A 157 3.89 25.95 -12.89
C ASP A 157 2.91 25.49 -11.80
N ALA A 158 1.61 25.59 -12.06
CA ALA A 158 0.58 25.09 -11.14
C ALA A 158 0.63 23.56 -11.01
N TRP A 159 0.90 22.86 -12.12
CA TRP A 159 1.12 21.42 -12.10
C TRP A 159 2.34 21.03 -11.26
N ALA A 160 3.46 21.75 -11.41
CA ALA A 160 4.66 21.53 -10.61
C ALA A 160 4.41 21.78 -9.11
N GLN A 161 3.69 22.85 -8.76
CA GLN A 161 3.31 23.13 -7.37
C GLN A 161 2.41 22.03 -6.79
N ALA A 162 1.38 21.60 -7.52
CA ALA A 162 0.51 20.51 -7.12
C ALA A 162 1.29 19.20 -6.91
N GLY A 163 2.25 18.90 -7.80
CA GLY A 163 3.16 17.78 -7.69
C GLY A 163 4.03 17.84 -6.43
N ASN A 164 4.57 19.00 -6.06
CA ASN A 164 5.36 19.15 -4.84
C ASN A 164 4.53 18.91 -3.57
N ILE A 165 3.29 19.42 -3.54
CA ILE A 165 2.36 19.15 -2.42
C ILE A 165 2.04 17.66 -2.36
N ALA A 166 1.79 17.03 -3.49
CA ALA A 166 1.52 15.60 -3.57
C ALA A 166 2.70 14.75 -3.09
N LEU A 167 3.95 15.10 -3.43
CA LEU A 167 5.15 14.45 -2.88
C LEU A 167 5.23 14.59 -1.36
N PHE A 168 4.93 15.78 -0.82
CA PHE A 168 4.92 15.99 0.62
C PHE A 168 3.90 15.08 1.31
N VAL A 169 2.65 15.03 0.82
CA VAL A 169 1.59 14.16 1.38
C VAL A 169 1.95 12.68 1.26
N CYS A 170 2.50 12.28 0.11
CA CYS A 170 2.94 10.91 -0.17
C CYS A 170 4.01 10.42 0.83
N ASN A 171 4.90 11.30 1.29
CA ASN A 171 5.90 10.97 2.31
C ASN A 171 5.36 11.08 3.75
N LEU A 172 4.41 11.99 3.99
CA LEU A 172 3.81 12.19 5.31
C LEU A 172 3.00 10.97 5.76
N VAL A 173 2.24 10.33 4.87
CA VAL A 173 1.41 9.16 5.22
C VAL A 173 2.25 7.98 5.77
N PRO A 174 3.31 7.50 5.10
CA PRO A 174 4.23 6.51 5.65
C PRO A 174 4.89 6.93 6.96
N ALA A 175 5.25 8.21 7.12
CA ALA A 175 5.81 8.72 8.36
C ALA A 175 4.82 8.60 9.53
N ILE A 176 3.54 8.94 9.32
CA ILE A 176 2.48 8.76 10.31
C ILE A 176 2.29 7.28 10.64
N ILE A 177 2.29 6.39 9.65
CA ILE A 177 2.17 4.93 9.86
C ILE A 177 3.34 4.43 10.70
N PHE A 178 4.57 4.82 10.37
CA PHE A 178 5.75 4.48 11.12
C PHE A 178 5.65 4.94 12.58
N MET A 179 5.33 6.23 12.78
CA MET A 179 5.20 6.82 14.11
C MET A 179 4.10 6.11 14.91
N GLY A 180 2.95 5.83 14.29
CA GLY A 180 1.82 5.15 14.93
C GLY A 180 2.19 3.75 15.42
N ILE A 181 2.76 2.90 14.54
CA ILE A 181 3.16 1.53 14.90
C ILE A 181 4.24 1.56 16.00
N TRP A 182 5.24 2.43 15.84
CA TRP A 182 6.35 2.51 16.78
C TRP A 182 5.91 3.03 18.16
N TRP A 183 5.11 4.09 18.19
CA TRP A 183 4.60 4.69 19.42
C TRP A 183 3.67 3.73 20.16
N LEU A 184 2.73 3.09 19.45
CA LEU A 184 1.83 2.08 20.03
C LEU A 184 2.61 0.91 20.61
N SER A 185 3.67 0.46 19.94
CA SER A 185 4.47 -0.65 20.44
C SER A 185 5.30 -0.27 21.67
N ARG A 186 5.69 0.99 21.84
CA ARG A 186 6.40 1.46 23.06
C ARG A 186 5.47 1.53 24.27
N HIS A 187 4.20 1.84 24.05
CA HIS A 187 3.18 1.97 25.10
C HIS A 187 2.36 0.69 25.28
N ALA A 188 2.75 -0.41 24.62
CA ALA A 188 2.08 -1.69 24.78
C ALA A 188 2.22 -2.17 26.24
N ASN A 189 1.07 -2.41 26.87
CA ASN A 189 0.99 -2.72 28.30
C ASN A 189 1.64 -4.09 28.60
N PRO A 190 2.64 -4.17 29.52
CA PRO A 190 3.29 -5.43 29.87
C PRO A 190 2.33 -6.49 30.44
N ASN A 191 1.17 -6.08 30.96
CA ASN A 191 0.15 -7.03 31.46
C ASN A 191 -0.55 -7.83 30.34
N ASN A 192 -0.54 -7.36 29.09
CA ASN A 192 -1.07 -8.14 27.95
C ASN A 192 -0.11 -9.27 27.56
N ILE A 193 1.20 -9.07 27.72
CA ILE A 193 2.24 -10.08 27.46
C ILE A 193 2.11 -11.25 28.44
N ARG A 194 1.72 -10.96 29.69
CA ARG A 194 1.55 -11.97 30.74
C ARG A 194 0.33 -12.88 30.52
N LYS A 195 -0.76 -12.38 29.92
CA LYS A 195 -1.96 -13.19 29.65
C LYS A 195 -1.74 -14.22 28.54
N ASP A 196 -1.09 -13.85 27.44
CA ASP A 196 -0.79 -14.79 26.34
C ASP A 196 0.19 -15.91 26.75
N GLY A 197 1.11 -15.61 27.68
CA GLY A 197 2.03 -16.60 28.27
C GLY A 197 1.34 -17.57 29.24
N ILE A 198 0.43 -17.07 30.09
CA ILE A 198 -0.30 -17.90 31.05
C ILE A 198 -1.34 -18.79 30.34
N ASP A 199 -2.12 -18.26 29.38
CA ASP A 199 -3.10 -19.07 28.64
C ASP A 199 -2.45 -20.12 27.73
N SER A 200 -1.26 -19.84 27.18
CA SER A 200 -0.51 -20.83 26.40
C SER A 200 0.14 -21.90 27.27
N SER A 201 0.54 -21.58 28.51
CA SER A 201 1.16 -22.55 29.42
C SER A 201 0.10 -23.44 30.09
N ALA A 202 -1.05 -22.85 30.49
CA ALA A 202 -2.16 -23.58 31.08
C ALA A 202 -2.80 -24.60 30.11
N LYS A 203 -2.84 -24.29 28.80
CA LYS A 203 -3.30 -25.22 27.76
C LYS A 203 -2.33 -26.36 27.45
N VAL A 204 -1.05 -26.23 27.78
CA VAL A 204 -0.06 -27.30 27.61
C VAL A 204 -0.11 -28.24 28.82
N GLU A 205 -0.25 -27.71 30.03
CA GLU A 205 -0.36 -28.54 31.24
C GLU A 205 -1.65 -29.38 31.27
N THR A 206 -2.79 -28.86 30.81
CA THR A 206 -4.04 -29.64 30.78
C THR A 206 -4.04 -30.79 29.76
N LYS A 207 -3.18 -30.74 28.72
CA LYS A 207 -3.05 -31.85 27.77
C LYS A 207 -2.10 -32.96 28.22
N CYS A 208 -1.20 -32.70 29.16
CA CYS A 208 -0.27 -33.71 29.68
C CYS A 208 -0.83 -34.53 30.85
N ILE A 209 -2.04 -34.21 31.34
CA ILE A 209 -2.65 -34.88 32.50
C ILE A 209 -3.74 -35.90 32.07
N GLU A 210 -4.08 -35.96 30.77
CA GLU A 210 -5.07 -36.92 30.23
C GLU A 210 -4.44 -38.08 29.42
N GLN A 211 -3.31 -38.63 29.87
CA GLN A 211 -2.77 -39.91 29.35
C GLN A 211 -2.43 -40.88 30.48
#